data_AF-W6MW37-F1
#
_entry.id   AF-W6MW37-F1
#
_cell.length_a   1.000
_cell.length_b   1.000
_cell.length_c   1.000
_cell.angle_alpha   90.00
_cell.angle_beta   90.00
_cell.angle_gamma   90.00
#
_symmetry.space_group_name_H-M   'P 1'
#
loop_
_entity.id
_entity.type
_entity.pdbx_description
1 polymer ?
#
loop_
_entity_poly.entity_id
_entity_poly.type
_entity_poly.pdbx_seq_one_letter_code
_entity_poly.pdbx_strand_id
1 'polypeptide(L)'
;MTTQKRLKSHKSDQQAYLGYCVSPGDVIDTVDLAQISQREFASNYIFSRKPCILRSSAGLVPLLGQTFSLDNFKSGTLLKTLDCEDGKQTVQIELKSDGGFGSGKKRIKMSLKGVLEAFKNNDSSIYLTTQYGNEEDEEDEDDKNDKKYEQDQEQYEDDDDDDEPEHENEQEEDQFFGPDDNVSDSGSSIDFNEVEDDYDDRLSVSGQEPMTLQEAESRCSDLFQPPLTCLLTNPDILPLNVKLFEALVPQQVNLWMGLTAEETSSSAFQADLTKPDLGLGKRVPFGTSSGLHHDHSDNLYIPVTGCKRFTVYSPSEYKQMYTVGRVNQLYNSGVIDYHPDERAPNWRTTNADGSMTDCNTYEENLHESGAESALKCDQDPPSFSRVPPLLANIDQVSDPEVKKQLTDVANVRFPGFLDANSLKIELNPGDALYLPAGWFHEVTSTGDFQDEIPGIHTAINYWFAPPDGTAEKPYTTPFWRNDFARTARAIDERRTK
;
A
#
# COMPACT_ATOMS: atom_id res chain seq x y z
N MET A 1 26.61 21.83 53.64
CA MET A 1 26.92 22.27 52.27
C MET A 1 26.57 21.11 51.36
N THR A 2 25.34 21.10 50.85
CA THR A 2 24.79 19.97 50.10
C THR A 2 24.52 20.48 48.68
N THR A 3 25.35 20.04 47.75
CA THR A 3 25.40 20.52 46.37
C THR A 3 24.20 19.97 45.61
N GLN A 4 23.21 20.82 45.32
CA GLN A 4 22.13 20.50 44.39
C GLN A 4 22.70 20.38 42.97
N LYS A 5 22.76 19.15 42.45
CA LYS A 5 22.96 18.91 41.01
C LYS A 5 21.73 19.39 40.26
N ARG A 6 21.91 20.48 39.53
CA ARG A 6 20.97 21.05 38.56
C ARG A 6 20.73 20.01 37.47
N LEU A 7 19.55 19.39 37.44
CA LEU A 7 19.07 18.62 36.29
C LEU A 7 18.98 19.59 35.10
N LYS A 8 19.85 19.37 34.10
CA LYS A 8 19.73 20.04 32.80
C LYS A 8 18.48 19.48 32.12
N SER A 9 17.46 20.31 31.95
CA SER A 9 16.34 19.98 31.07
C SER A 9 16.87 19.71 29.67
N HIS A 10 16.74 18.48 29.18
CA HIS A 10 16.75 18.23 27.75
C HIS A 10 15.52 18.93 27.18
N LYS A 11 15.72 20.05 26.50
CA LYS A 11 14.71 20.60 25.58
C LYS A 11 14.66 19.63 24.40
N SER A 12 13.59 18.86 24.28
CA SER A 12 13.26 18.23 23.01
C SER A 12 12.67 19.33 22.12
N ASP A 13 13.48 19.90 21.24
CA ASP A 13 12.98 20.74 20.14
C ASP A 13 12.32 19.81 19.11
N GLN A 14 11.17 19.21 19.46
CA GLN A 14 10.28 18.61 18.46
C GLN A 14 9.61 19.79 17.74
N GLN A 15 9.98 20.00 16.48
CA GLN A 15 9.37 21.00 15.63
C GLN A 15 7.86 20.71 15.54
N ALA A 16 7.02 21.66 15.93
CA ALA A 16 5.58 21.50 15.82
C ALA A 16 5.17 21.46 14.34
N TYR A 17 4.31 20.51 13.96
CA TYR A 17 3.72 20.42 12.63
C TYR A 17 2.98 21.73 12.30
N LEU A 18 3.34 22.34 11.17
CA LEU A 18 2.82 23.64 10.72
C LEU A 18 1.77 23.53 9.59
N GLY A 19 1.50 22.31 9.10
CA GLY A 19 0.47 22.09 8.08
C GLY A 19 -0.95 22.25 8.61
N TYR A 20 -1.92 22.16 7.71
CA TYR A 20 -3.34 22.30 8.05
C TYR A 20 -3.76 21.28 9.10
N CYS A 21 -4.46 21.77 10.13
CA CYS A 21 -5.06 20.95 11.18
C CYS A 21 -6.58 21.12 11.16
N VAL A 22 -7.32 20.01 11.20
CA VAL A 22 -8.79 20.05 11.25
C VAL A 22 -9.24 20.73 12.53
N SER A 23 -10.09 21.75 12.39
CA SER A 23 -10.77 22.41 13.50
C SER A 23 -12.21 21.90 13.66
N PRO A 24 -12.81 21.99 14.87
CA PRO A 24 -14.20 21.60 15.07
C PRO A 24 -15.15 22.33 14.11
N GLY A 25 -15.91 21.57 13.32
CA GLY A 25 -16.88 22.09 12.36
C GLY A 25 -16.32 22.37 10.96
N ASP A 26 -15.04 22.10 10.72
CA ASP A 26 -14.47 22.13 9.38
C ASP A 26 -15.16 21.11 8.47
N VAL A 27 -15.28 21.46 7.19
CA VAL A 27 -15.72 20.59 6.11
C VAL A 27 -14.65 20.58 5.03
N ILE A 28 -14.54 19.49 4.28
CA ILE A 28 -13.53 19.41 3.23
C ILE A 28 -13.82 20.41 2.11
N ASP A 29 -12.77 21.06 1.62
CA ASP A 29 -12.85 21.94 0.46
C ASP A 29 -13.18 21.14 -0.79
N THR A 30 -14.04 21.69 -1.65
CA THR A 30 -14.24 21.21 -3.02
C THR A 30 -13.73 22.26 -4.00
N VAL A 31 -12.73 21.89 -4.79
CA VAL A 31 -12.04 22.75 -5.75
C VAL A 31 -12.53 22.43 -7.15
N ASP A 32 -13.02 23.45 -7.85
CA ASP A 32 -13.34 23.36 -9.28
C ASP A 32 -12.05 23.47 -10.11
N LEU A 33 -11.67 22.39 -10.80
CA LEU A 33 -10.47 22.31 -11.64
C LEU A 33 -10.46 23.37 -12.76
N ALA A 34 -11.61 23.90 -13.16
CA ALA A 34 -11.68 24.96 -14.16
C ALA A 34 -11.36 26.37 -13.61
N GLN A 35 -11.36 26.54 -12.28
CA GLN A 35 -11.27 27.85 -11.62
C GLN A 35 -10.00 28.06 -10.82
N ILE A 36 -9.15 27.03 -10.66
CA ILE A 36 -7.93 27.13 -9.88
C ILE A 36 -6.69 27.10 -10.77
N SER A 37 -5.75 28.01 -10.53
CA SER A 37 -4.43 27.93 -11.15
C SER A 37 -3.52 26.96 -10.39
N GLN A 38 -2.53 26.40 -11.09
CA GLN A 38 -1.51 25.55 -10.48
C GLN A 38 -0.78 26.22 -9.31
N ARG A 39 -0.48 27.52 -9.41
CA ARG A 39 0.20 28.27 -8.35
C ARG A 39 -0.67 28.41 -7.11
N GLU A 40 -1.95 28.71 -7.28
CA GLU A 40 -2.91 28.78 -6.18
C GLU A 40 -3.10 27.41 -5.54
N PHE A 41 -3.23 26.35 -6.35
CA PHE A 41 -3.35 24.99 -5.84
C PHE A 41 -2.13 24.58 -5.01
N ALA A 42 -0.93 24.81 -5.53
CA ALA A 42 0.31 24.53 -4.83
C ALA A 42 0.36 25.27 -3.47
N SER A 43 0.09 26.57 -3.45
CA SER A 43 0.16 27.36 -2.21
C SER A 43 -0.94 26.99 -1.20
N ASN A 44 -2.17 26.77 -1.66
CA ASN A 44 -3.34 26.64 -0.78
C ASN A 44 -3.59 25.21 -0.32
N TYR A 45 -3.07 24.20 -1.03
CA TYR A 45 -3.30 22.79 -0.74
C TYR A 45 -1.99 22.00 -0.57
N ILE A 46 -1.08 22.05 -1.55
CA ILE A 46 0.15 21.23 -1.50
C ILE A 46 1.08 21.65 -0.36
N PHE A 47 1.48 22.92 -0.30
CA PHE A 47 2.45 23.41 0.70
C PHE A 47 1.80 23.79 2.04
N SER A 48 0.48 23.98 2.06
CA SER A 48 -0.29 24.12 3.30
C SER A 48 -0.65 22.76 3.92
N ARG A 49 -0.42 21.65 3.20
CA ARG A 49 -0.78 20.29 3.59
C ARG A 49 -2.28 20.14 3.86
N LYS A 50 -3.13 20.79 3.06
CA LYS A 50 -4.59 20.78 3.20
C LYS A 50 -5.24 19.80 2.20
N PRO A 51 -6.02 18.80 2.65
CA PRO A 51 -6.74 17.91 1.76
C PRO A 51 -7.91 18.61 1.08
N CYS A 52 -8.25 18.17 -0.13
CA CYS A 52 -9.40 18.71 -0.88
C CYS A 52 -9.94 17.73 -1.92
N ILE A 53 -11.23 17.86 -2.22
CA ILE A 53 -11.86 17.19 -3.36
C ILE A 53 -11.66 18.06 -4.61
N LEU A 54 -11.26 17.45 -5.71
CA LEU A 54 -11.15 18.05 -7.03
C LEU A 54 -12.34 17.60 -7.89
N ARG A 55 -13.05 18.55 -8.49
CA ARG A 55 -14.20 18.29 -9.38
C ARG A 55 -14.17 19.19 -10.61
N SER A 56 -14.85 18.77 -11.67
CA SER A 56 -15.16 19.63 -12.81
C SER A 56 -16.36 19.07 -13.59
N SER A 57 -17.09 19.96 -14.26
CA SER A 57 -18.16 19.59 -15.19
C SER A 57 -17.65 18.83 -16.42
N ALA A 58 -16.36 18.95 -16.73
CA ALA A 58 -15.68 18.18 -17.78
C ALA A 58 -15.04 16.88 -17.26
N GLY A 59 -15.41 16.44 -16.05
CA GLY A 59 -14.76 15.31 -15.38
C GLY A 59 -13.29 15.61 -15.06
N LEU A 60 -12.44 14.59 -15.12
CA LEU A 60 -11.01 14.70 -14.79
C LEU A 60 -10.13 15.15 -15.96
N VAL A 61 -10.71 15.48 -17.11
CA VAL A 61 -9.97 15.98 -18.30
C VAL A 61 -9.07 17.20 -18.01
N PRO A 62 -9.51 18.20 -17.22
CA PRO A 62 -8.63 19.32 -16.86
C PRO A 62 -7.41 18.90 -16.03
N LEU A 63 -7.46 17.74 -15.38
CA LEU A 63 -6.40 17.20 -14.53
C LEU A 63 -5.47 16.23 -15.30
N LEU A 64 -6.08 15.29 -16.03
CA LEU A 64 -5.40 14.16 -16.67
C LEU A 64 -5.38 14.22 -18.20
N GLY A 65 -5.88 15.30 -18.82
CA GLY A 65 -5.86 15.47 -20.27
C GLY A 65 -7.07 14.90 -21.00
N GLN A 66 -7.15 15.18 -22.30
CA GLN A 66 -8.34 14.96 -23.14
C GLN A 66 -8.62 13.48 -23.45
N THR A 67 -7.60 12.63 -23.37
CA THR A 67 -7.66 11.22 -23.72
C THR A 67 -8.00 10.33 -22.53
N PHE A 68 -7.86 10.84 -21.30
CA PHE A 68 -8.18 10.09 -20.09
C PHE A 68 -9.68 9.84 -19.97
N SER A 69 -10.05 8.59 -19.70
CA SER A 69 -11.43 8.19 -19.44
C SER A 69 -11.47 7.15 -18.33
N LEU A 70 -12.33 7.36 -17.33
CA LEU A 70 -12.59 6.38 -16.28
C LEU A 70 -13.18 5.07 -16.84
N ASP A 71 -13.91 5.15 -17.96
CA ASP A 71 -14.48 3.97 -18.61
C ASP A 71 -13.41 2.99 -19.08
N ASN A 72 -12.15 3.40 -19.23
CA ASN A 72 -11.05 2.51 -19.60
C ASN A 72 -10.70 1.51 -18.49
N PHE A 73 -11.07 1.80 -17.24
CA PHE A 73 -10.65 1.04 -16.06
C PHE A 73 -11.81 0.33 -15.36
N LYS A 74 -12.97 0.25 -16.02
CA LYS A 74 -14.13 -0.53 -15.56
C LYS A 74 -13.94 -2.02 -15.85
N SER A 75 -14.68 -2.87 -15.16
CA SER A 75 -14.52 -4.33 -15.23
C SER A 75 -14.62 -4.91 -16.65
N GLY A 76 -15.54 -4.40 -17.47
CA GLY A 76 -15.78 -4.87 -18.84
C GLY A 76 -14.78 -4.36 -19.90
N THR A 77 -14.02 -3.32 -19.58
CA THR A 77 -13.09 -2.67 -20.53
C THR A 77 -11.62 -2.81 -20.13
N LEU A 78 -11.33 -3.07 -18.86
CA LEU A 78 -9.98 -3.08 -18.30
C LEU A 78 -9.01 -3.98 -19.08
N LEU A 79 -9.37 -5.25 -19.33
CA LEU A 79 -8.50 -6.19 -20.05
C LEU A 79 -8.16 -5.71 -21.48
N LYS A 80 -9.13 -5.06 -22.14
CA LYS A 80 -8.93 -4.50 -23.48
C LYS A 80 -8.05 -3.26 -23.44
N THR A 81 -8.26 -2.38 -22.46
CA THR A 81 -7.45 -1.17 -22.26
C THR A 81 -5.97 -1.51 -22.05
N LEU A 82 -5.70 -2.57 -21.29
CA LEU A 82 -4.35 -3.02 -20.97
C LEU A 82 -3.70 -3.88 -22.07
N ASP A 83 -4.37 -4.05 -23.22
CA ASP A 83 -3.95 -4.94 -24.33
C ASP A 83 -3.58 -6.36 -23.85
N CYS A 84 -4.32 -6.87 -22.86
CA CYS A 84 -4.07 -8.14 -22.20
C CYS A 84 -5.28 -9.06 -22.30
N GLU A 85 -5.73 -9.34 -23.53
CA GLU A 85 -6.92 -10.18 -23.75
C GLU A 85 -6.75 -11.61 -23.22
N ASP A 86 -5.52 -12.12 -23.16
CA ASP A 86 -5.24 -13.41 -22.50
C ASP A 86 -5.25 -13.31 -20.96
N GLY A 87 -5.11 -12.09 -20.44
CA GLY A 87 -5.17 -11.72 -19.03
C GLY A 87 -4.14 -12.42 -18.16
N LYS A 88 -3.03 -12.87 -18.76
CA LYS A 88 -1.96 -13.64 -18.09
C LYS A 88 -1.08 -12.81 -17.17
N GLN A 89 -1.27 -11.49 -17.13
CA GLN A 89 -0.53 -10.63 -16.23
C GLN A 89 -0.74 -11.08 -14.78
N THR A 90 0.36 -11.44 -14.14
CA THR A 90 0.38 -11.75 -12.72
C THR A 90 0.17 -10.47 -11.93
N VAL A 91 -0.80 -10.51 -11.04
CA VAL A 91 -1.08 -9.48 -10.04
C VAL A 91 -1.07 -10.09 -8.65
N GLN A 92 -0.87 -9.29 -7.62
CA GLN A 92 -0.97 -9.69 -6.23
C GLN A 92 -2.35 -9.33 -5.67
N ILE A 93 -2.89 -10.24 -4.87
CA ILE A 93 -4.13 -10.02 -4.13
C ILE A 93 -3.93 -10.21 -2.63
N GLU A 94 -4.74 -9.51 -1.86
CA GLU A 94 -4.92 -9.74 -0.44
C GLU A 94 -6.16 -10.59 -0.19
N LEU A 95 -6.07 -11.49 0.79
CA LEU A 95 -7.23 -12.19 1.33
C LEU A 95 -7.82 -11.41 2.50
N LYS A 96 -9.15 -11.41 2.58
CA LYS A 96 -9.90 -10.75 3.63
C LYS A 96 -9.58 -11.38 4.98
N SER A 97 -9.13 -10.57 5.93
CA SER A 97 -8.88 -10.97 7.31
C SER A 97 -9.73 -10.16 8.28
N ASP A 98 -10.32 -10.84 9.25
CA ASP A 98 -11.10 -10.21 10.34
C ASP A 98 -12.15 -9.19 9.84
N GLY A 99 -12.71 -9.45 8.65
CA GLY A 99 -13.76 -8.64 8.04
C GLY A 99 -13.31 -7.49 7.14
N GLY A 100 -12.01 -7.28 6.90
CA GLY A 100 -11.48 -6.26 5.98
C GLY A 100 -10.13 -6.63 5.36
N PHE A 101 -9.47 -5.65 4.71
CA PHE A 101 -8.19 -5.82 3.99
C PHE A 101 -7.07 -4.99 4.63
N GLY A 102 -5.86 -5.01 4.05
CA GLY A 102 -4.68 -4.32 4.58
C GLY A 102 -4.14 -4.95 5.85
N SER A 103 -4.25 -6.28 6.00
CA SER A 103 -3.59 -7.03 7.08
C SER A 103 -2.17 -7.40 6.67
N GLY A 104 -1.27 -7.49 7.65
CA GLY A 104 0.08 -8.02 7.52
C GLY A 104 0.23 -9.49 7.02
N LYS A 105 -0.63 -9.99 6.12
CA LYS A 105 -0.78 -11.42 5.75
C LYS A 105 -0.51 -11.69 4.27
N LYS A 106 0.35 -12.68 3.92
CA LYS A 106 0.89 -12.89 2.55
C LYS A 106 -0.11 -12.57 1.43
N ARG A 107 0.34 -11.74 0.48
CA ARG A 107 -0.30 -11.54 -0.81
C ARG A 107 -0.13 -12.78 -1.71
N ILE A 108 -1.16 -13.09 -2.47
CA ILE A 108 -1.18 -14.25 -3.36
C ILE A 108 -1.08 -13.75 -4.80
N LYS A 109 -0.16 -14.32 -5.58
CA LYS A 109 -0.05 -14.09 -7.01
C LYS A 109 -1.20 -14.78 -7.74
N MET A 110 -1.89 -14.07 -8.62
CA MET A 110 -2.90 -14.63 -9.51
C MET A 110 -2.99 -13.83 -10.80
N SER A 111 -3.58 -14.39 -11.85
CA SER A 111 -3.76 -13.66 -13.11
C SER A 111 -4.85 -12.59 -12.97
N LEU A 112 -4.70 -11.44 -13.63
CA LEU A 112 -5.73 -10.39 -13.63
C LEU A 112 -7.08 -10.92 -14.12
N LYS A 113 -7.08 -11.80 -15.11
CA LYS A 113 -8.30 -12.48 -15.56
C LYS A 113 -8.90 -13.36 -14.47
N GLY A 114 -8.08 -14.09 -13.73
CA GLY A 114 -8.52 -14.87 -12.58
C GLY A 114 -9.19 -14.00 -11.51
N VAL A 115 -8.67 -12.80 -11.24
CA VAL A 115 -9.27 -11.84 -10.30
C VAL A 115 -10.68 -11.47 -10.76
N LEU A 116 -10.82 -11.06 -12.03
CA LEU A 116 -12.11 -10.67 -12.59
C LEU A 116 -13.10 -11.83 -12.64
N GLU A 117 -12.64 -13.05 -12.90
CA GLU A 117 -13.47 -14.27 -12.85
C GLU A 117 -13.92 -14.60 -11.42
N ALA A 118 -13.05 -14.46 -10.43
CA ALA A 118 -13.41 -14.62 -9.02
C ALA A 118 -14.48 -13.61 -8.59
N PHE A 119 -14.33 -12.33 -8.97
CA PHE A 119 -15.37 -11.32 -8.72
C PHE A 119 -16.68 -11.61 -9.44
N LYS A 120 -16.65 -12.09 -10.69
CA LYS A 120 -17.86 -12.56 -11.41
C LYS A 120 -18.55 -13.72 -10.69
N ASN A 121 -17.79 -14.54 -9.99
CA ASN A 121 -18.30 -15.63 -9.15
C ASN A 121 -18.71 -15.17 -7.74
N ASN A 122 -18.81 -13.85 -7.52
CA ASN A 122 -19.21 -13.22 -6.25
C ASN A 122 -18.23 -13.48 -5.08
N ASP A 123 -16.94 -13.68 -5.40
CA ASP A 123 -15.91 -13.82 -4.37
C ASP A 123 -15.50 -12.44 -3.81
N SER A 124 -15.99 -12.12 -2.61
CA SER A 124 -15.64 -10.91 -1.87
C SER A 124 -14.51 -11.12 -0.84
N SER A 125 -13.87 -12.29 -0.87
CA SER A 125 -12.75 -12.62 0.03
C SER A 125 -11.40 -12.16 -0.51
N ILE A 126 -11.32 -11.71 -1.77
CA ILE A 126 -10.09 -11.23 -2.39
C ILE A 126 -10.15 -9.72 -2.65
N TYR A 127 -8.97 -9.09 -2.68
CA TYR A 127 -8.80 -7.69 -3.04
C TYR A 127 -7.51 -7.51 -3.83
N LEU A 128 -7.61 -6.89 -5.00
CA LEU A 128 -6.44 -6.52 -5.80
C LEU A 128 -5.78 -5.30 -5.15
N THR A 129 -4.55 -5.51 -4.70
CA THR A 129 -3.67 -4.53 -4.07
C THR A 129 -2.48 -4.29 -4.99
N THR A 130 -1.98 -3.07 -5.05
CA THR A 130 -0.83 -2.73 -5.90
C THR A 130 0.18 -1.95 -5.07
N GLN A 131 1.11 -2.69 -4.48
CA GLN A 131 2.27 -2.22 -3.70
C GLN A 131 3.32 -3.34 -3.68
N TYR A 132 3.71 -3.84 -4.84
CA TYR A 132 4.59 -5.00 -4.96
C TYR A 132 5.98 -4.61 -4.42
N GLY A 133 6.48 -5.34 -3.43
CA GLY A 133 7.88 -5.24 -3.03
C GLY A 133 8.79 -5.83 -4.11
N ASN A 134 10.03 -5.37 -4.20
CA ASN A 134 11.03 -6.00 -5.08
C ASN A 134 11.23 -7.47 -4.70
N GLU A 135 10.74 -8.38 -5.55
CA GLU A 135 10.92 -9.83 -5.45
C GLU A 135 12.37 -10.21 -5.82
N GLU A 136 13.34 -9.91 -4.96
CA GLU A 136 14.57 -10.70 -4.89
C GLU A 136 14.32 -11.81 -3.86
N ASP A 137 13.72 -12.93 -4.29
CA ASP A 137 13.82 -14.29 -3.71
C ASP A 137 12.58 -15.16 -4.01
N GLU A 138 12.13 -15.24 -5.26
CA GLU A 138 11.36 -16.40 -5.73
C GLU A 138 11.88 -16.78 -7.13
N GLU A 139 13.11 -17.32 -7.22
CA GLU A 139 13.45 -18.16 -8.37
C GLU A 139 12.46 -19.32 -8.38
N ASP A 140 11.63 -19.37 -9.43
CA ASP A 140 10.71 -20.47 -9.71
C ASP A 140 11.47 -21.83 -9.65
N GLU A 141 11.30 -22.58 -8.55
CA GLU A 141 11.82 -23.96 -8.46
C GLU A 141 11.13 -24.92 -9.45
N ASP A 142 10.15 -24.46 -10.24
CA ASP A 142 9.35 -25.29 -11.12
C ASP A 142 9.87 -25.44 -12.56
N ASP A 143 10.97 -24.77 -12.96
CA ASP A 143 11.50 -24.87 -14.35
C ASP A 143 12.79 -25.70 -14.50
N LYS A 144 12.98 -26.73 -13.65
CA LYS A 144 14.02 -27.76 -13.82
C LYS A 144 13.51 -29.06 -14.43
N ASN A 145 12.51 -29.00 -15.31
CA ASN A 145 12.04 -30.21 -15.98
C ASN A 145 11.68 -30.01 -17.46
N ASP A 146 12.50 -29.29 -18.23
CA ASP A 146 12.57 -29.54 -19.68
C ASP A 146 13.83 -28.96 -20.33
N LYS A 147 14.99 -29.61 -20.12
CA LYS A 147 16.13 -29.50 -21.06
C LYS A 147 16.66 -30.89 -21.39
N LYS A 148 15.97 -31.49 -22.36
CA LYS A 148 16.41 -32.67 -23.10
C LYS A 148 17.62 -32.29 -23.96
N TYR A 149 18.76 -32.84 -23.56
CA TYR A 149 19.99 -33.13 -24.31
C TYR A 149 20.06 -32.66 -25.79
N GLU A 150 20.90 -31.65 -26.04
CA GLU A 150 21.78 -31.62 -27.21
C GLU A 150 23.22 -31.51 -26.68
N GLN A 151 23.94 -32.63 -26.75
CA GLN A 151 25.32 -32.75 -26.29
C GLN A 151 26.21 -32.74 -27.52
N ASP A 152 26.92 -31.63 -27.72
CA ASP A 152 28.03 -31.56 -28.68
C ASP A 152 29.16 -32.47 -28.21
N GLN A 153 29.70 -33.19 -29.19
CA GLN A 153 30.80 -34.12 -29.06
C GLN A 153 32.10 -33.38 -28.72
N GLU A 154 32.66 -33.63 -27.54
CA GLU A 154 34.11 -33.56 -27.38
C GLU A 154 34.64 -34.89 -26.82
N GLN A 155 35.47 -35.44 -27.70
CA GLN A 155 36.21 -36.68 -27.72
C GLN A 155 37.26 -36.74 -26.62
N TYR A 156 37.17 -37.70 -25.70
CA TYR A 156 38.33 -38.28 -25.02
C TYR A 156 38.15 -39.78 -24.81
N GLU A 157 39.29 -40.45 -25.02
CA GLU A 157 39.55 -41.86 -25.24
C GLU A 157 39.17 -42.72 -24.02
N ASP A 158 38.46 -43.82 -24.27
CA ASP A 158 38.85 -45.22 -24.02
C ASP A 158 39.48 -45.46 -22.64
N ASP A 159 38.79 -46.21 -21.78
CA ASP A 159 39.34 -47.43 -21.21
C ASP A 159 38.26 -48.23 -20.46
N ASP A 160 38.22 -49.51 -20.81
CA ASP A 160 37.87 -50.70 -20.03
C ASP A 160 36.41 -51.01 -19.64
N ASP A 161 35.86 -51.91 -20.47
CA ASP A 161 35.12 -53.15 -20.16
C ASP A 161 35.05 -53.57 -18.67
N ASP A 162 33.84 -53.82 -18.17
CA ASP A 162 33.30 -55.17 -17.90
C ASP A 162 32.23 -55.20 -16.78
N ASP A 163 31.25 -56.07 -17.01
CA ASP A 163 30.43 -56.83 -16.05
C ASP A 163 29.31 -56.15 -15.23
N GLU A 164 28.09 -56.36 -15.76
CA GLU A 164 26.88 -56.77 -15.02
C GLU A 164 27.11 -58.04 -14.13
N PRO A 165 26.18 -58.51 -13.28
CA PRO A 165 24.99 -57.90 -12.66
C PRO A 165 24.76 -58.39 -11.19
N GLU A 166 23.54 -58.11 -10.70
CA GLU A 166 22.66 -59.06 -9.97
C GLU A 166 22.48 -59.04 -8.43
N HIS A 167 21.21 -59.36 -8.10
CA HIS A 167 20.56 -59.76 -6.83
C HIS A 167 19.99 -58.65 -5.93
N GLU A 168 18.68 -58.43 -5.83
CA GLU A 168 17.51 -59.28 -5.45
C GLU A 168 17.38 -59.65 -3.96
N ASN A 169 16.15 -59.39 -3.46
CA ASN A 169 15.39 -60.08 -2.41
C ASN A 169 15.71 -59.71 -0.94
N GLU A 170 14.77 -59.61 -0.01
CA GLU A 170 13.31 -59.78 0.04
C GLU A 170 12.83 -59.50 1.49
N GLN A 171 11.52 -59.36 1.66
CA GLN A 171 10.71 -59.70 2.86
C GLN A 171 10.87 -58.88 4.16
N GLU A 172 9.89 -58.75 5.06
CA GLU A 172 8.41 -58.75 5.08
C GLU A 172 8.00 -58.52 6.57
N GLU A 173 6.70 -58.32 6.82
CA GLU A 173 5.95 -58.39 8.10
C GLU A 173 5.94 -57.18 9.06
N ASP A 174 4.87 -56.83 9.78
CA ASP A 174 3.40 -56.82 9.55
C ASP A 174 2.74 -56.13 10.79
N GLN A 175 1.49 -55.64 10.62
CA GLN A 175 0.45 -55.33 11.64
C GLN A 175 0.56 -54.06 12.54
N PHE A 176 -0.49 -53.32 12.94
CA PHE A 176 -1.93 -53.15 12.59
C PHE A 176 -2.54 -52.10 13.57
N PHE A 177 -3.32 -51.10 13.10
CA PHE A 177 -4.58 -50.50 13.64
C PHE A 177 -4.76 -48.98 13.39
N GLY A 178 -5.83 -48.64 12.64
CA GLY A 178 -6.84 -47.62 13.01
C GLY A 178 -6.75 -46.21 12.40
N PRO A 179 -7.88 -45.52 12.12
CA PRO A 179 -8.06 -44.73 10.90
C PRO A 179 -8.21 -43.20 11.10
N ASP A 180 -8.02 -42.49 9.98
CA ASP A 180 -8.54 -41.17 9.57
C ASP A 180 -8.52 -40.00 10.56
N ASP A 181 -7.62 -39.04 10.28
CA ASP A 181 -7.93 -37.61 10.24
C ASP A 181 -6.90 -36.94 9.31
N ASN A 182 -7.26 -36.82 8.03
CA ASN A 182 -6.42 -36.18 7.01
C ASN A 182 -6.80 -34.69 6.93
N VAL A 183 -6.20 -33.87 7.79
CA VAL A 183 -6.12 -32.41 7.62
C VAL A 183 -4.66 -32.11 7.30
N SER A 184 -4.34 -32.02 6.01
CA SER A 184 -3.05 -31.50 5.56
C SER A 184 -3.07 -29.98 5.71
N ASP A 185 -2.61 -29.53 6.87
CA ASP A 185 -2.14 -28.18 7.12
C ASP A 185 -0.85 -27.96 6.31
N SER A 186 -0.98 -27.43 5.10
CA SER A 186 0.14 -26.90 4.33
C SER A 186 0.19 -25.39 4.53
N GLY A 187 0.55 -24.98 5.73
CA GLY A 187 0.87 -23.60 6.06
C GLY A 187 2.20 -23.20 5.44
N SER A 188 2.18 -22.55 4.28
CA SER A 188 3.29 -21.74 3.82
C SER A 188 3.05 -20.31 4.31
N SER A 189 3.81 -19.95 5.36
CA SER A 189 3.80 -18.64 6.01
C SER A 189 4.72 -17.70 5.25
N ILE A 190 4.23 -16.56 4.77
CA ILE A 190 5.05 -15.60 4.05
C ILE A 190 4.82 -14.16 4.52
N ASP A 191 5.90 -13.41 4.34
CA ASP A 191 6.36 -12.15 4.90
C ASP A 191 5.50 -10.92 4.55
N PHE A 192 5.42 -9.99 5.50
CA PHE A 192 4.81 -8.66 5.39
C PHE A 192 5.71 -7.54 5.92
N ASN A 193 6.95 -7.89 6.27
CA ASN A 193 8.02 -6.90 6.29
C ASN A 193 8.24 -6.28 4.90
N GLU A 194 7.76 -6.93 3.83
CA GLU A 194 7.75 -6.44 2.45
C GLU A 194 6.67 -5.36 2.15
N VAL A 195 5.93 -4.86 3.14
CA VAL A 195 5.37 -3.50 3.02
C VAL A 195 6.48 -2.52 3.39
N GLU A 196 7.61 -2.67 2.70
CA GLU A 196 8.62 -1.65 2.63
C GLU A 196 8.02 -0.53 1.77
N ASP A 197 8.15 0.71 2.22
CA ASP A 197 8.30 1.80 1.27
C ASP A 197 9.68 1.60 0.65
N ASP A 198 9.86 0.65 -0.26
CA ASP A 198 11.14 0.14 -0.79
C ASP A 198 11.87 1.13 -1.73
N TYR A 199 12.08 2.35 -1.22
CA TYR A 199 13.26 3.17 -1.54
C TYR A 199 14.57 2.54 -1.04
N ASP A 200 14.54 1.27 -0.65
CA ASP A 200 15.45 0.68 0.32
C ASP A 200 16.83 0.34 -0.23
N ASP A 201 16.98 0.33 -1.56
CA ASP A 201 18.24 -0.01 -2.22
C ASP A 201 18.76 1.03 -3.22
N ARG A 202 18.14 2.21 -3.27
CA ARG A 202 18.52 3.24 -4.24
C ARG A 202 19.68 4.09 -3.73
N LEU A 203 20.87 3.51 -3.78
CA LEU A 203 22.12 4.28 -3.77
C LEU A 203 22.01 5.40 -4.79
N SER A 204 22.46 6.61 -4.42
CA SER A 204 22.52 7.76 -5.32
C SER A 204 23.51 7.53 -6.47
N VAL A 205 23.13 6.70 -7.45
CA VAL A 205 23.94 6.45 -8.64
C VAL A 205 23.97 7.74 -9.44
N SER A 206 25.15 8.34 -9.53
CA SER A 206 25.38 9.50 -10.39
C SER A 206 24.74 9.25 -11.76
N GLY A 207 23.98 10.22 -12.29
CA GLY A 207 23.16 10.06 -13.51
C GLY A 207 23.95 9.80 -14.82
N GLN A 208 25.23 9.45 -14.72
CA GLN A 208 26.14 9.19 -15.83
C GLN A 208 26.41 7.70 -16.07
N GLU A 209 26.09 6.81 -15.13
CA GLU A 209 26.30 5.37 -15.33
C GLU A 209 25.24 4.77 -16.28
N PRO A 210 25.62 3.79 -17.12
CA PRO A 210 24.67 3.06 -17.94
C PRO A 210 23.69 2.29 -17.05
N MET A 211 22.40 2.37 -17.41
CA MET A 211 21.32 1.65 -16.73
C MET A 211 21.23 0.23 -17.31
N THR A 212 21.07 -0.78 -16.44
CA THR A 212 20.85 -2.16 -16.89
C THR A 212 19.39 -2.34 -17.33
N LEU A 213 19.11 -3.38 -18.13
CA LEU A 213 17.72 -3.68 -18.52
C LEU A 213 16.86 -4.00 -17.30
N GLN A 214 17.39 -4.79 -16.35
CA GLN A 214 16.70 -5.15 -15.12
C GLN A 214 16.37 -3.92 -14.26
N GLU A 215 17.31 -2.99 -14.11
CA GLU A 215 17.06 -1.72 -13.41
C GLU A 215 15.97 -0.90 -14.10
N ALA A 216 16.01 -0.82 -15.44
CA ALA A 216 15.00 -0.11 -16.20
C ALA A 216 13.60 -0.72 -16.01
N GLU A 217 13.51 -2.06 -15.96
CA GLU A 217 12.27 -2.79 -15.76
C GLU A 217 11.71 -2.61 -14.35
N SER A 218 12.54 -2.79 -13.32
CA SER A 218 12.17 -2.53 -11.92
C SER A 218 11.66 -1.09 -11.76
N ARG A 219 12.39 -0.08 -12.24
CA ARG A 219 11.95 1.33 -12.15
C ARG A 219 10.60 1.61 -12.82
N CYS A 220 10.33 0.95 -13.95
CA CYS A 220 9.04 1.09 -14.63
C CYS A 220 7.91 0.41 -13.85
N SER A 221 8.17 -0.78 -13.31
CA SER A 221 7.22 -1.54 -12.48
C SER A 221 6.95 -0.84 -11.14
N ASP A 222 7.96 -0.21 -10.55
CA ASP A 222 7.82 0.58 -9.33
C ASP A 222 6.88 1.77 -9.57
N LEU A 223 7.08 2.50 -10.67
CA LEU A 223 6.25 3.65 -10.99
C LEU A 223 4.83 3.27 -11.46
N PHE A 224 4.69 2.24 -12.30
CA PHE A 224 3.39 1.76 -12.76
C PHE A 224 3.16 0.36 -12.22
N GLN A 225 2.47 0.25 -11.09
CA GLN A 225 2.31 -1.06 -10.46
C GLN A 225 1.46 -1.99 -11.34
N PRO A 226 1.80 -3.29 -11.46
CA PRO A 226 1.01 -4.25 -12.20
C PRO A 226 -0.47 -4.22 -11.79
N PRO A 227 -1.42 -4.16 -12.75
CA PRO A 227 -1.25 -4.42 -14.18
C PRO A 227 -1.00 -3.17 -15.05
N LEU A 228 -0.77 -2.00 -14.45
CA LEU A 228 -0.65 -0.73 -15.17
C LEU A 228 0.67 -0.60 -15.95
N THR A 229 1.66 -1.45 -15.71
CA THR A 229 2.90 -1.55 -16.49
C THR A 229 2.64 -1.66 -18.00
N CYS A 230 1.54 -2.29 -18.41
CA CYS A 230 1.19 -2.41 -19.83
C CYS A 230 0.80 -1.10 -20.51
N LEU A 231 0.55 -0.04 -19.73
CA LEU A 231 0.26 1.29 -20.27
C LEU A 231 1.53 2.13 -20.51
N LEU A 232 2.72 1.61 -20.24
CA LEU A 232 3.99 2.31 -20.47
C LEU A 232 4.12 2.83 -21.91
N THR A 233 3.69 2.04 -22.90
CA THR A 233 3.71 2.38 -24.33
C THR A 233 2.49 3.18 -24.79
N ASN A 234 1.47 3.35 -23.93
CA ASN A 234 0.23 4.06 -24.19
C ASN A 234 0.02 5.24 -23.19
N PRO A 235 0.92 6.24 -23.17
CA PRO A 235 0.93 7.31 -22.17
C PRO A 235 -0.34 8.16 -22.13
N ASP A 236 -1.11 8.19 -23.22
CA ASP A 236 -2.34 8.97 -23.32
C ASP A 236 -3.50 8.34 -22.52
N ILE A 237 -3.45 7.04 -22.21
CA ILE A 237 -4.48 6.34 -21.45
C ILE A 237 -4.37 6.68 -19.96
N LEU A 238 -3.13 6.69 -19.44
CA LEU A 238 -2.83 6.99 -18.04
C LEU A 238 -1.59 7.89 -17.93
N PRO A 239 -1.77 9.22 -17.97
CA PRO A 239 -0.65 10.14 -18.00
C PRO A 239 0.00 10.31 -16.63
N LEU A 240 1.33 10.42 -16.62
CA LEU A 240 2.12 10.78 -15.44
C LEU A 240 2.14 12.28 -15.17
N ASN A 241 1.93 13.10 -16.21
CA ASN A 241 1.82 14.53 -16.05
C ASN A 241 0.39 14.88 -15.60
N VAL A 242 0.22 14.88 -14.28
CA VAL A 242 -1.02 15.31 -13.62
C VAL A 242 -0.96 16.83 -13.43
N LYS A 243 -1.83 17.55 -14.14
CA LYS A 243 -1.92 19.02 -14.02
C LYS A 243 -2.21 19.40 -12.57
N LEU A 244 -1.73 20.56 -12.12
CA LEU A 244 -1.71 21.01 -10.71
C LEU A 244 -0.63 20.35 -9.82
N PHE A 245 -0.14 19.15 -10.16
CA PHE A 245 0.83 18.39 -9.37
C PHE A 245 2.27 18.45 -9.90
N GLU A 246 2.56 19.25 -10.94
CA GLU A 246 3.89 19.30 -11.57
C GLU A 246 5.03 19.76 -10.64
N ALA A 247 4.70 20.33 -9.47
CA ALA A 247 5.68 20.66 -8.44
C ALA A 247 6.20 19.41 -7.70
N LEU A 248 5.42 18.32 -7.74
CA LEU A 248 5.71 17.06 -7.07
C LEU A 248 6.33 16.05 -8.03
N VAL A 249 7.00 15.05 -7.45
CA VAL A 249 7.68 13.99 -8.20
C VAL A 249 6.82 12.73 -8.08
N PRO A 250 6.34 12.15 -9.20
CA PRO A 250 5.59 10.90 -9.16
C PRO A 250 6.45 9.77 -8.61
N GLN A 251 5.86 8.97 -7.72
CA GLN A 251 6.47 7.80 -7.11
C GLN A 251 5.84 6.52 -7.65
N GLN A 252 4.50 6.43 -7.60
CA GLN A 252 3.76 5.24 -8.03
C GLN A 252 2.39 5.62 -8.60
N VAL A 253 1.85 4.74 -9.45
CA VAL A 253 0.49 4.77 -9.95
C VAL A 253 -0.11 3.39 -9.72
N ASN A 254 -1.23 3.37 -9.01
CA ASN A 254 -1.81 2.18 -8.42
C ASN A 254 -3.21 1.91 -8.95
N LEU A 255 -3.62 0.64 -8.97
CA LEU A 255 -4.98 0.20 -9.30
C LEU A 255 -5.51 -0.68 -8.18
N TRP A 256 -6.64 -0.33 -7.61
CA TRP A 256 -7.24 -1.04 -6.48
C TRP A 256 -8.57 -1.63 -6.91
N MET A 257 -8.82 -2.91 -6.62
CA MET A 257 -10.10 -3.55 -6.94
C MET A 257 -10.59 -4.46 -5.82
N GLY A 258 -11.89 -4.43 -5.57
CA GLY A 258 -12.53 -5.39 -4.67
C GLY A 258 -14.01 -5.51 -4.93
N LEU A 259 -14.64 -6.41 -4.19
CA LEU A 259 -16.06 -6.70 -4.31
C LEU A 259 -16.77 -6.49 -2.97
N THR A 260 -17.90 -5.80 -3.01
CA THR A 260 -18.87 -5.75 -1.92
C THR A 260 -19.97 -6.78 -2.19
N ALA A 261 -20.04 -7.82 -1.35
CA ALA A 261 -21.13 -8.78 -1.42
C ALA A 261 -22.49 -8.10 -1.16
N GLU A 262 -23.53 -8.54 -1.88
CA GLU A 262 -24.92 -8.15 -1.60
C GLU A 262 -25.29 -8.55 -0.16
N GLU A 263 -25.68 -7.55 0.64
CA GLU A 263 -26.15 -7.63 2.02
C GLU A 263 -25.43 -8.64 2.93
N THR A 264 -24.44 -8.16 3.69
CA THR A 264 -24.31 -8.67 5.06
C THR A 264 -25.16 -7.77 5.94
N SER A 265 -26.29 -8.32 6.41
CA SER A 265 -27.09 -7.75 7.48
C SER A 265 -26.16 -7.14 8.53
N SER A 266 -26.51 -5.96 9.07
CA SER A 266 -25.88 -5.32 10.22
C SER A 266 -25.69 -6.32 11.36
N SER A 267 -24.62 -7.12 11.28
CA SER A 267 -24.28 -8.12 12.27
C SER A 267 -24.00 -7.32 13.53
N ALA A 268 -24.72 -7.61 14.61
CA ALA A 268 -24.61 -6.91 15.87
C ALA A 268 -23.12 -6.68 16.21
N PHE A 269 -22.68 -5.43 16.19
CA PHE A 269 -21.30 -5.05 16.51
C PHE A 269 -21.12 -5.22 18.01
N GLN A 270 -20.90 -6.46 18.45
CA GLN A 270 -20.66 -6.77 19.83
C GLN A 270 -19.16 -6.75 20.08
N ALA A 271 -18.71 -5.79 20.91
CA ALA A 271 -17.32 -5.69 21.31
C ALA A 271 -16.99 -6.79 22.34
N ASP A 272 -15.90 -7.51 22.09
CA ASP A 272 -15.26 -8.42 23.03
C ASP A 272 -14.08 -7.71 23.70
N LEU A 273 -14.31 -7.22 24.92
CA LEU A 273 -13.29 -6.50 25.71
C LEU A 273 -12.05 -7.33 26.03
N THR A 274 -12.09 -8.65 25.87
CA THR A 274 -10.94 -9.52 26.10
C THR A 274 -9.94 -9.49 24.95
N LYS A 275 -10.39 -9.12 23.74
CA LYS A 275 -9.55 -9.07 22.54
C LYS A 275 -8.88 -7.70 22.35
N PRO A 276 -7.65 -7.64 21.80
CA PRO A 276 -6.95 -6.37 21.56
C PRO A 276 -7.68 -5.41 20.61
N ASP A 277 -8.30 -5.96 19.56
CA ASP A 277 -9.09 -5.26 18.54
C ASP A 277 -10.58 -5.15 18.91
N LEU A 278 -10.93 -5.48 20.16
CA LEU A 278 -12.29 -5.58 20.65
C LEU A 278 -13.13 -6.67 19.95
N GLY A 279 -12.49 -7.61 19.25
CA GLY A 279 -13.16 -8.59 18.40
C GLY A 279 -13.94 -7.95 17.25
N LEU A 280 -13.72 -6.67 16.96
CA LEU A 280 -14.40 -5.95 15.89
C LEU A 280 -13.72 -6.19 14.55
N GLY A 281 -12.42 -6.51 14.56
CA GLY A 281 -11.60 -6.66 13.37
C GLY A 281 -11.61 -5.39 12.51
N LYS A 282 -11.59 -5.58 11.19
CA LYS A 282 -11.64 -4.52 10.19
C LYS A 282 -13.05 -4.30 9.63
N ARG A 283 -14.08 -4.70 10.38
CA ARG A 283 -15.47 -4.57 9.97
C ARG A 283 -15.93 -3.11 10.01
N VAL A 284 -16.74 -2.74 9.04
CA VAL A 284 -17.42 -1.44 8.93
C VAL A 284 -18.91 -1.65 8.67
N PRO A 285 -19.77 -0.65 8.93
CA PRO A 285 -21.22 -0.77 8.75
C PRO A 285 -21.65 -1.16 7.34
N PHE A 286 -20.96 -0.65 6.32
CA PHE A 286 -21.25 -0.89 4.91
C PHE A 286 -19.95 -1.07 4.15
N GLY A 287 -19.86 -2.07 3.27
CA GLY A 287 -18.70 -2.23 2.40
C GLY A 287 -17.48 -2.89 3.04
N THR A 288 -16.29 -2.56 2.53
CA THR A 288 -15.00 -3.12 2.95
C THR A 288 -14.05 -2.02 3.41
N SER A 289 -13.29 -2.28 4.49
CA SER A 289 -12.35 -1.31 5.05
C SER A 289 -10.90 -1.64 4.69
N SER A 290 -10.10 -0.58 4.52
CA SER A 290 -8.64 -0.64 4.41
C SER A 290 -7.92 -0.60 5.76
N GLY A 291 -8.63 -0.44 6.88
CA GLY A 291 -7.99 -0.07 8.15
C GLY A 291 -7.66 1.43 8.24
N LEU A 292 -7.56 1.95 9.47
CA LEU A 292 -7.08 3.31 9.71
C LEU A 292 -5.55 3.31 9.67
N HIS A 293 -4.95 4.09 8.78
CA HIS A 293 -3.49 4.18 8.60
C HIS A 293 -3.12 5.56 8.05
N HIS A 294 -1.85 5.80 7.75
CA HIS A 294 -1.40 6.95 6.96
C HIS A 294 -0.32 6.49 5.98
N ASP A 295 -0.13 7.28 4.91
CA ASP A 295 0.89 7.02 3.90
C ASP A 295 2.02 8.04 3.99
N HIS A 296 3.22 7.66 3.56
CA HIS A 296 4.38 8.54 3.46
C HIS A 296 4.42 9.36 2.16
N SER A 297 3.43 9.18 1.28
CA SER A 297 3.31 9.86 -0.01
C SER A 297 2.12 10.83 -0.05
N ASP A 298 2.25 11.88 -0.87
CA ASP A 298 1.11 12.68 -1.29
C ASP A 298 0.26 11.84 -2.25
N ASN A 299 -1.04 11.74 -1.99
CA ASN A 299 -1.93 10.81 -2.67
C ASN A 299 -3.02 11.57 -3.44
N LEU A 300 -3.11 11.35 -4.75
CA LEU A 300 -4.25 11.74 -5.58
C LEU A 300 -5.12 10.50 -5.84
N TYR A 301 -6.23 10.38 -5.13
CA TYR A 301 -7.10 9.21 -5.14
C TYR A 301 -8.33 9.42 -6.03
N ILE A 302 -8.60 8.49 -6.94
CA ILE A 302 -9.64 8.59 -7.98
C ILE A 302 -10.51 7.32 -7.98
N PRO A 303 -11.74 7.34 -7.45
CA PRO A 303 -12.67 6.22 -7.64
C PRO A 303 -13.08 6.10 -9.12
N VAL A 304 -13.04 4.87 -9.63
CA VAL A 304 -13.46 4.51 -10.99
C VAL A 304 -14.87 3.89 -10.97
N THR A 305 -15.11 2.95 -10.06
CA THR A 305 -16.43 2.33 -9.83
C THR A 305 -16.73 2.23 -8.34
N GLY A 306 -18.02 2.20 -8.00
CA GLY A 306 -18.49 2.21 -6.62
C GLY A 306 -18.32 3.58 -5.94
N CYS A 307 -18.38 3.59 -4.62
CA CYS A 307 -18.23 4.78 -3.79
C CYS A 307 -17.12 4.56 -2.75
N LYS A 308 -16.42 5.64 -2.38
CA LYS A 308 -15.39 5.64 -1.34
C LYS A 308 -15.75 6.66 -0.27
N ARG A 309 -15.78 6.22 0.98
CA ARG A 309 -15.90 7.08 2.15
C ARG A 309 -14.56 7.13 2.86
N PHE A 310 -14.02 8.33 3.06
CA PHE A 310 -12.85 8.54 3.89
C PHE A 310 -13.24 9.19 5.21
N THR A 311 -12.70 8.66 6.31
CA THR A 311 -12.58 9.39 7.57
C THR A 311 -11.13 9.78 7.76
N VAL A 312 -10.81 11.07 7.74
CA VAL A 312 -9.40 11.54 7.81
C VAL A 312 -9.13 12.41 9.04
N TYR A 313 -7.93 12.30 9.59
CA TYR A 313 -7.43 13.07 10.74
C TYR A 313 -6.07 13.70 10.39
N SER A 314 -5.79 14.87 10.95
CA SER A 314 -4.53 15.57 10.71
C SER A 314 -3.33 14.80 11.26
N PRO A 315 -2.14 14.91 10.64
CA PRO A 315 -0.92 14.28 11.15
C PRO A 315 -0.59 14.67 12.61
N SER A 316 -0.97 15.90 13.01
CA SER A 316 -0.81 16.40 14.38
C SER A 316 -1.61 15.62 15.44
N GLU A 317 -2.64 14.87 15.02
CA GLU A 317 -3.46 14.02 15.89
C GLU A 317 -2.79 12.66 16.19
N TYR A 318 -1.57 12.38 15.71
CA TYR A 318 -0.90 11.06 15.79
C TYR A 318 -0.94 10.41 17.19
N LYS A 319 -0.89 11.20 18.27
CA LYS A 319 -0.95 10.69 19.65
C LYS A 319 -2.29 10.02 19.99
N GLN A 320 -3.36 10.42 19.32
CA GLN A 320 -4.71 9.87 19.47
C GLN A 320 -4.99 8.78 18.42
N MET A 321 -4.07 8.52 17.48
CA MET A 321 -4.28 7.56 16.39
C MET A 321 -3.76 6.15 16.73
N TYR A 322 -3.09 5.95 17.86
CA TYR A 322 -2.69 4.62 18.35
C TYR A 322 -2.01 3.73 17.31
N THR A 323 -1.05 4.29 16.56
CA THR A 323 -0.24 3.55 15.59
C THR A 323 0.35 2.28 16.20
N VAL A 324 0.57 1.26 15.36
CA VAL A 324 1.32 0.05 15.74
C VAL A 324 2.74 0.47 16.11
N GLY A 325 3.41 1.16 15.20
CA GLY A 325 4.75 1.69 15.39
C GLY A 325 4.77 2.81 16.44
N ARG A 326 5.90 2.94 17.13
CA ARG A 326 6.13 4.05 18.06
C ARG A 326 6.72 5.23 17.31
N VAL A 327 5.92 6.28 17.14
CA VAL A 327 6.33 7.51 16.43
C VAL A 327 7.60 8.10 17.07
N ASN A 328 8.64 8.27 16.25
CA ASN A 328 9.88 8.97 16.58
C ASN A 328 9.74 10.48 16.31
N GLN A 329 9.30 10.83 15.10
CA GLN A 329 9.23 12.22 14.65
C GLN A 329 8.07 12.44 13.66
N LEU A 330 7.46 13.62 13.73
CA LEU A 330 6.53 14.14 12.73
C LEU A 330 7.19 15.34 12.05
N TYR A 331 7.36 15.30 10.73
CA TYR A 331 7.92 16.38 9.93
C TYR A 331 6.84 17.36 9.45
N ASN A 332 7.25 18.57 9.03
CA ASN A 332 6.31 19.58 8.51
C ASN A 332 5.68 19.20 7.17
N SER A 333 6.32 18.33 6.40
CA SER A 333 5.74 17.65 5.25
C SER A 333 4.59 16.72 5.64
N GLY A 334 4.41 16.40 6.93
CA GLY A 334 3.43 15.41 7.39
C GLY A 334 4.01 14.01 7.54
N VAL A 335 5.17 13.72 6.94
CA VAL A 335 5.85 12.43 7.08
C VAL A 335 6.06 12.08 8.55
N ILE A 336 5.74 10.83 8.91
CA ILE A 336 5.87 10.29 10.27
C ILE A 336 6.94 9.20 10.27
N ASP A 337 8.02 9.44 11.01
CA ASP A 337 9.09 8.47 11.23
C ASP A 337 8.83 7.67 12.52
N TYR A 338 9.27 6.42 12.54
CA TYR A 338 9.09 5.46 13.63
C TYR A 338 10.43 5.05 14.24
N HIS A 339 10.38 4.61 15.50
CA HIS A 339 11.54 3.99 16.11
C HIS A 339 11.70 2.55 15.59
N PRO A 340 12.92 2.13 15.21
CA PRO A 340 13.21 0.71 15.00
C PRO A 340 13.16 0.00 16.35
N ASP A 341 12.06 -0.72 16.62
CA ASP A 341 11.83 -1.47 17.85
C ASP A 341 10.96 -2.71 17.60
N GLU A 342 10.55 -3.43 18.65
CA GLU A 342 9.77 -4.67 18.54
C GLU A 342 8.45 -4.56 17.77
N ARG A 343 7.96 -3.32 17.52
CA ARG A 343 6.75 -3.05 16.73
C ARG A 343 7.03 -2.55 15.31
N ALA A 344 8.29 -2.32 15.00
CA ALA A 344 8.78 -1.86 13.72
C ALA A 344 10.23 -2.33 13.54
N PRO A 345 10.50 -3.66 13.58
CA PRO A 345 11.86 -4.19 13.74
C PRO A 345 12.78 -3.85 12.57
N ASN A 346 12.22 -3.76 11.36
CA ASN A 346 12.95 -3.48 10.13
C ASN A 346 12.82 -2.00 9.68
N TRP A 347 12.26 -1.12 10.50
CA TRP A 347 12.00 0.26 10.11
C TRP A 347 13.30 1.04 9.91
N ARG A 348 13.52 1.57 8.69
CA ARG A 348 14.61 2.49 8.41
C ARG A 348 14.15 3.94 8.60
N THR A 349 15.03 4.78 9.15
CA THR A 349 14.69 6.17 9.44
C THR A 349 14.32 6.91 8.15
N THR A 350 13.13 7.52 8.16
CA THR A 350 12.61 8.29 7.03
C THR A 350 12.90 9.78 7.19
N ASN A 351 13.33 10.42 6.10
CA ASN A 351 13.57 11.85 6.00
C ASN A 351 12.27 12.65 5.84
N ALA A 352 12.37 13.97 5.97
CA ALA A 352 11.23 14.87 5.83
C ALA A 352 10.56 14.81 4.44
N ASP A 353 11.29 14.48 3.38
CA ASP A 353 10.75 14.32 2.03
C ASP A 353 10.27 12.89 1.74
N GLY A 354 10.17 12.03 2.74
CA GLY A 354 9.75 10.63 2.59
C GLY A 354 10.85 9.69 2.08
N SER A 355 12.04 10.20 1.76
CA SER A 355 13.18 9.33 1.38
C SER A 355 13.72 8.60 2.62
N MET A 356 14.22 7.39 2.48
CA MET A 356 14.88 6.69 3.59
C MET A 356 16.37 7.04 3.67
N THR A 357 16.95 6.88 4.86
CA THR A 357 18.36 7.19 5.11
C THR A 357 19.24 6.00 4.74
N ASP A 358 20.28 6.20 3.91
CA ASP A 358 21.24 5.16 3.52
C ASP A 358 21.80 4.41 4.75
N CYS A 359 21.62 3.09 4.74
CA CYS A 359 21.95 2.15 5.82
C CYS A 359 23.45 1.83 5.93
N ASN A 360 24.35 2.82 5.94
CA ASN A 360 25.77 2.57 6.25
C ASN A 360 26.04 2.31 7.75
N THR A 361 25.06 2.46 8.65
CA THR A 361 25.27 2.33 10.11
C THR A 361 24.58 1.13 10.75
N TYR A 362 23.73 0.40 10.04
CA TYR A 362 23.00 -0.74 10.61
C TYR A 362 23.69 -2.09 10.33
N GLU A 363 24.32 -2.26 9.17
CA GLU A 363 25.11 -3.47 8.87
C GLU A 363 26.33 -3.62 9.81
N GLU A 364 26.98 -2.52 10.21
CA GLU A 364 28.11 -2.58 11.15
C GLU A 364 27.69 -3.04 12.56
N ASN A 365 26.42 -2.87 12.96
CA ASN A 365 25.96 -3.24 14.31
C ASN A 365 25.32 -4.63 14.39
N LEU A 366 24.80 -5.18 13.29
CA LEU A 366 24.24 -6.54 13.26
C LEU A 366 25.34 -7.61 13.30
N HIS A 367 26.53 -7.33 12.77
CA HIS A 367 27.65 -8.28 12.80
C HIS A 367 28.26 -8.52 14.19
N GLU A 368 27.98 -7.68 15.20
CA GLU A 368 28.49 -7.88 16.58
C GLU A 368 27.53 -8.65 17.51
N SER A 369 26.25 -8.77 17.15
CA SER A 369 25.29 -9.59 17.90
C SER A 369 24.69 -10.64 16.96
N GLY A 370 25.24 -11.84 16.95
CA GLY A 370 24.77 -13.00 16.17
C GLY A 370 23.38 -13.49 16.55
N ALA A 371 22.37 -12.64 16.40
CA ALA A 371 20.96 -12.91 16.55
C ALA A 371 20.33 -12.73 15.16
N GLU A 372 20.41 -13.77 14.33
CA GLU A 372 19.37 -14.03 13.35
C GLU A 372 18.07 -14.22 14.13
N SER A 373 17.30 -13.15 14.27
CA SER A 373 15.95 -13.26 14.81
C SER A 373 14.98 -12.97 13.67
N ALA A 374 14.54 -14.03 13.01
CA ALA A 374 13.27 -14.06 12.32
C ALA A 374 12.18 -13.66 13.33
N LEU A 375 11.90 -12.36 13.41
CA LEU A 375 10.98 -11.76 14.37
C LEU A 375 9.57 -11.76 13.76
N LYS A 376 8.64 -12.42 14.46
CA LYS A 376 7.21 -12.62 14.19
C LYS A 376 6.56 -11.69 13.14
N CYS A 377 6.37 -12.25 11.95
CA CYS A 377 5.62 -11.72 10.81
C CYS A 377 4.10 -11.96 10.94
N ASP A 378 3.44 -11.28 11.87
CA ASP A 378 1.96 -11.34 12.00
C ASP A 378 1.35 -9.97 12.39
N GLN A 379 2.16 -8.90 12.42
CA GLN A 379 1.74 -7.58 12.89
C GLN A 379 1.46 -6.66 11.70
N ASP A 380 0.41 -5.84 11.82
CA ASP A 380 0.12 -4.79 10.85
C ASP A 380 1.29 -3.77 10.79
N PRO A 381 1.51 -3.09 9.65
CA PRO A 381 2.64 -2.17 9.48
C PRO A 381 2.67 -1.02 10.51
N PRO A 382 3.84 -0.40 10.77
CA PRO A 382 3.99 0.66 11.76
C PRO A 382 3.04 1.86 11.58
N SER A 383 2.70 2.16 10.33
CA SER A 383 1.78 3.24 9.92
C SER A 383 0.30 2.96 10.23
N PHE A 384 -0.08 1.71 10.43
CA PHE A 384 -1.45 1.33 10.75
C PHE A 384 -1.81 1.66 12.19
N SER A 385 -3.08 1.98 12.40
CA SER A 385 -3.68 2.20 13.70
C SER A 385 -4.20 0.90 14.29
N ARG A 386 -4.09 0.76 15.61
CA ARG A 386 -4.76 -0.31 16.37
C ARG A 386 -6.22 0.01 16.67
N VAL A 387 -6.71 1.20 16.31
CA VAL A 387 -8.12 1.57 16.47
C VAL A 387 -8.96 0.85 15.42
N PRO A 388 -10.01 0.09 15.82
CA PRO A 388 -10.89 -0.56 14.85
C PRO A 388 -11.57 0.44 13.90
N PRO A 389 -11.67 0.15 12.59
CA PRO A 389 -12.32 1.01 11.60
C PRO A 389 -13.75 1.39 11.94
N LEU A 390 -14.49 0.51 12.63
CA LEU A 390 -15.83 0.79 13.12
C LEU A 390 -15.88 2.02 14.04
N LEU A 391 -14.84 2.26 14.87
CA LEU A 391 -14.79 3.42 15.74
C LEU A 391 -14.56 4.71 14.96
N ALA A 392 -13.78 4.66 13.87
CA ALA A 392 -13.63 5.79 12.95
C ALA A 392 -14.96 6.11 12.24
N ASN A 393 -15.82 5.11 12.03
CA ASN A 393 -17.14 5.22 11.39
C ASN A 393 -18.31 5.08 12.38
N ILE A 394 -18.10 5.44 13.65
CA ILE A 394 -19.12 5.31 14.70
C ILE A 394 -20.39 6.14 14.42
N ASP A 395 -20.27 7.15 13.54
CA ASP A 395 -21.37 7.98 13.09
C ASP A 395 -22.36 7.23 12.18
N GLN A 396 -21.92 6.18 11.48
CA GLN A 396 -22.76 5.30 10.66
C GLN A 396 -23.45 4.17 11.45
N VAL A 397 -23.16 4.03 12.75
CA VAL A 397 -23.83 3.04 13.60
C VAL A 397 -25.22 3.56 13.99
N SER A 398 -26.25 2.93 13.42
CA SER A 398 -27.65 3.34 13.62
C SER A 398 -28.25 2.97 14.97
N ASP A 399 -27.82 1.85 15.58
CA ASP A 399 -28.33 1.39 16.87
C ASP A 399 -27.73 2.23 18.02
N PRO A 400 -28.54 3.00 18.77
CA PRO A 400 -28.05 3.86 19.84
C PRO A 400 -27.38 3.11 21.01
N GLU A 401 -27.83 1.90 21.31
CA GLU A 401 -27.26 1.09 22.40
C GLU A 401 -25.90 0.55 22.00
N VAL A 402 -25.78 0.03 20.77
CA VAL A 402 -24.48 -0.39 20.20
C VAL A 402 -23.53 0.81 20.12
N LYS A 403 -24.00 1.96 19.65
CA LYS A 403 -23.19 3.18 19.57
C LYS A 403 -22.68 3.62 20.94
N LYS A 404 -23.52 3.57 21.96
CA LYS A 404 -23.13 3.87 23.34
C LYS A 404 -22.08 2.89 23.85
N GLN A 405 -22.29 1.59 23.64
CA GLN A 405 -21.31 0.56 24.02
C GLN A 405 -19.96 0.80 23.34
N LEU A 406 -19.95 1.03 22.03
CA LEU A 406 -18.72 1.33 21.29
C LEU A 406 -18.04 2.60 21.82
N THR A 407 -18.81 3.64 22.17
CA THR A 407 -18.28 4.88 22.74
C THR A 407 -17.63 4.64 24.11
N ASP A 408 -18.31 3.92 25.00
CA ASP A 408 -17.80 3.59 26.33
C ASP A 408 -16.50 2.78 26.23
N VAL A 409 -16.44 1.82 25.30
CA VAL A 409 -15.24 1.02 25.07
C VAL A 409 -14.10 1.84 24.47
N ALA A 410 -14.39 2.69 23.48
CA ALA A 410 -13.40 3.58 22.88
C ALA A 410 -12.77 4.49 23.93
N ASN A 411 -13.57 5.07 24.83
CA ASN A 411 -13.07 5.93 25.91
C ASN A 411 -12.16 5.21 26.90
N VAL A 412 -12.30 3.89 27.05
CA VAL A 412 -11.45 3.07 27.93
C VAL A 412 -10.17 2.62 27.22
N ARG A 413 -10.27 2.13 25.98
CA ARG A 413 -9.14 1.53 25.24
C ARG A 413 -8.33 2.52 24.43
N PHE A 414 -8.99 3.52 23.87
CA PHE A 414 -8.44 4.53 22.98
C PHE A 414 -8.83 5.94 23.45
N PRO A 415 -8.49 6.32 24.71
CA PRO A 415 -8.89 7.61 25.27
C PRO A 415 -8.48 8.78 24.36
N GLY A 416 -9.42 9.70 24.10
CA GLY A 416 -9.20 10.85 23.23
C GLY A 416 -9.36 10.58 21.73
N PHE A 417 -9.43 9.33 21.26
CA PHE A 417 -9.62 9.06 19.83
C PHE A 417 -10.93 9.66 19.30
N LEU A 418 -12.03 9.54 20.04
CA LEU A 418 -13.33 10.08 19.65
C LEU A 418 -13.41 11.62 19.78
N ASP A 419 -12.47 12.23 20.49
CA ASP A 419 -12.36 13.69 20.64
C ASP A 419 -11.50 14.31 19.52
N ALA A 420 -10.75 13.50 18.75
CA ALA A 420 -9.92 13.95 17.66
C ALA A 420 -10.77 14.52 16.51
N ASN A 421 -10.35 15.65 15.97
CA ASN A 421 -11.07 16.29 14.86
C ASN A 421 -10.85 15.49 13.57
N SER A 422 -11.93 15.20 12.86
CA SER A 422 -11.89 14.48 11.58
C SER A 422 -12.73 15.15 10.51
N LEU A 423 -12.37 14.87 9.25
CA LEU A 423 -13.18 15.18 8.09
C LEU A 423 -13.79 13.88 7.56
N LYS A 424 -15.09 13.93 7.21
CA LYS A 424 -15.79 12.85 6.52
C LYS A 424 -15.95 13.23 5.05
N ILE A 425 -15.48 12.37 4.15
CA ILE A 425 -15.37 12.66 2.72
C ILE A 425 -16.07 11.52 1.97
N GLU A 426 -16.94 11.86 1.04
CA GLU A 426 -17.57 10.89 0.13
C GLU A 426 -17.14 11.21 -1.30
N LEU A 427 -16.60 10.21 -1.99
CA LEU A 427 -16.14 10.32 -3.38
C LEU A 427 -16.95 9.39 -4.27
N ASN A 428 -17.43 9.94 -5.37
CA ASN A 428 -18.09 9.20 -6.44
C ASN A 428 -17.20 9.17 -7.69
N PRO A 429 -17.44 8.27 -8.66
CA PRO A 429 -16.69 8.26 -9.91
C PRO A 429 -16.73 9.62 -10.61
N GLY A 430 -15.56 10.14 -10.95
CA GLY A 430 -15.38 11.49 -11.50
C GLY A 430 -14.87 12.53 -10.50
N ASP A 431 -14.93 12.23 -9.20
CA ASP A 431 -14.22 12.98 -8.16
C ASP A 431 -12.74 12.56 -8.12
N ALA A 432 -11.89 13.43 -7.60
CA ALA A 432 -10.56 13.04 -7.12
C ALA A 432 -10.29 13.67 -5.74
N LEU A 433 -9.55 12.99 -4.88
CA LEU A 433 -9.15 13.49 -3.57
C LEU A 433 -7.64 13.71 -3.56
N TYR A 434 -7.21 14.94 -3.25
CA TYR A 434 -5.84 15.18 -2.81
C TYR A 434 -5.76 14.97 -1.30
N LEU A 435 -4.92 14.03 -0.88
CA LEU A 435 -4.62 13.71 0.51
C LEU A 435 -3.09 13.83 0.72
N PRO A 436 -2.61 14.83 1.48
CA PRO A 436 -1.19 14.98 1.75
C PRO A 436 -0.62 13.83 2.60
N ALA A 437 0.68 13.54 2.46
CA ALA A 437 1.38 12.56 3.29
C ALA A 437 1.15 12.78 4.80
N GLY A 438 1.08 11.68 5.54
CA GLY A 438 0.89 11.63 6.99
C GLY A 438 -0.54 11.85 7.49
N TRP A 439 -1.48 12.19 6.61
CA TRP A 439 -2.88 12.27 7.00
C TRP A 439 -3.41 10.88 7.30
N PHE A 440 -3.84 10.68 8.55
CA PHE A 440 -4.46 9.43 8.95
C PHE A 440 -5.80 9.31 8.25
N HIS A 441 -6.10 8.16 7.67
CA HIS A 441 -7.31 7.92 6.92
C HIS A 441 -7.78 6.47 7.08
N GLU A 442 -9.09 6.33 7.24
CA GLU A 442 -9.80 5.06 7.08
C GLU A 442 -10.63 5.17 5.81
N VAL A 443 -10.58 4.14 4.96
CA VAL A 443 -11.32 4.10 3.70
C VAL A 443 -12.31 2.94 3.72
N THR A 444 -13.58 3.30 3.61
CA THR A 444 -14.69 2.35 3.39
C THR A 444 -15.08 2.36 1.91
N SER A 445 -15.00 1.19 1.27
CA SER A 445 -15.34 0.97 -0.14
C SER A 445 -16.70 0.30 -0.30
N THR A 446 -17.58 0.86 -1.12
CA THR A 446 -18.87 0.25 -1.48
C THR A 446 -18.94 0.00 -2.98
N GLY A 447 -19.37 -1.20 -3.37
CA GLY A 447 -19.51 -1.67 -4.75
C GLY A 447 -20.59 -0.98 -5.57
N ASP A 448 -20.40 -0.93 -6.89
CA ASP A 448 -21.43 -0.57 -7.86
C ASP A 448 -22.19 -1.82 -8.32
N PHE A 449 -23.46 -1.94 -7.92
CA PHE A 449 -24.32 -3.05 -8.32
C PHE A 449 -24.90 -2.93 -9.73
N GLN A 450 -24.64 -1.81 -10.43
CA GLN A 450 -25.04 -1.61 -11.84
C GLN A 450 -23.91 -1.89 -12.83
N ASP A 451 -22.70 -2.16 -12.35
CA ASP A 451 -21.57 -2.55 -13.19
C ASP A 451 -21.77 -3.96 -13.80
N GLU A 452 -20.97 -4.30 -14.80
CA GLU A 452 -21.00 -5.63 -15.44
C GLU A 452 -20.63 -6.75 -14.45
N ILE A 453 -19.85 -6.43 -13.43
CA ILE A 453 -19.64 -7.24 -12.24
C ILE A 453 -20.34 -6.57 -11.04
N PRO A 454 -21.53 -7.03 -10.63
CA PRO A 454 -22.29 -6.38 -9.56
C PRO A 454 -21.53 -6.35 -8.23
N GLY A 455 -21.47 -5.17 -7.61
CA GLY A 455 -20.80 -4.98 -6.33
C GLY A 455 -19.30 -4.70 -6.44
N ILE A 456 -18.77 -4.54 -7.65
CA ILE A 456 -17.35 -4.21 -7.83
C ILE A 456 -17.07 -2.75 -7.49
N HIS A 457 -15.91 -2.49 -6.89
CA HIS A 457 -15.38 -1.15 -6.74
C HIS A 457 -13.92 -1.10 -7.18
N THR A 458 -13.58 -0.08 -7.95
CA THR A 458 -12.25 0.13 -8.51
C THR A 458 -11.80 1.55 -8.22
N ALA A 459 -10.51 1.75 -7.95
CA ALA A 459 -9.92 3.08 -7.82
C ALA A 459 -8.51 3.10 -8.42
N ILE A 460 -8.10 4.27 -8.89
CA ILE A 460 -6.72 4.55 -9.28
C ILE A 460 -6.19 5.58 -8.31
N ASN A 461 -4.92 5.49 -7.94
CA ASN A 461 -4.28 6.61 -7.28
C ASN A 461 -2.91 6.93 -7.88
N TYR A 462 -2.47 8.17 -7.67
CA TYR A 462 -1.11 8.61 -7.94
C TYR A 462 -0.46 8.99 -6.62
N TRP A 463 0.70 8.40 -6.35
CA TRP A 463 1.54 8.75 -5.24
C TRP A 463 2.68 9.66 -5.69
N PHE A 464 2.95 10.67 -4.89
CA PHE A 464 4.01 11.63 -5.13
C PHE A 464 4.88 11.79 -3.89
N ALA A 465 6.15 12.07 -4.11
CA ALA A 465 7.06 12.39 -3.02
C ALA A 465 6.56 13.64 -2.29
N PRO A 466 6.46 13.62 -0.95
CA PRO A 466 5.98 14.77 -0.21
C PRO A 466 7.02 15.89 -0.23
N PRO A 467 6.62 17.15 -0.51
CA PRO A 467 7.55 18.26 -0.49
C PRO A 467 7.92 18.64 0.95
N ASP A 468 9.21 18.84 1.20
CA ASP A 468 9.76 19.32 2.49
C ASP A 468 10.28 20.76 2.41
N GLY A 469 10.12 21.42 1.25
CA GLY A 469 10.59 22.76 0.95
C GLY A 469 9.47 23.81 0.78
N THR A 470 9.59 24.62 -0.27
CA THR A 470 8.70 25.77 -0.58
C THR A 470 8.14 25.66 -2.00
N ALA A 471 7.17 26.49 -2.36
CA ALA A 471 6.61 26.50 -3.71
C ALA A 471 7.66 26.70 -4.82
N GLU A 472 8.69 27.52 -4.57
CA GLU A 472 9.77 27.77 -5.52
C GLU A 472 10.81 26.64 -5.55
N LYS A 473 11.03 25.96 -4.41
CA LYS A 473 11.95 24.84 -4.27
C LYS A 473 11.26 23.73 -3.44
N PRO A 474 10.45 22.85 -4.09
CA PRO A 474 9.60 21.88 -3.38
C PRO A 474 10.36 20.87 -2.51
N TYR A 475 11.58 20.50 -2.91
CA TYR A 475 12.42 19.55 -2.20
C TYR A 475 13.72 20.20 -1.73
N THR A 476 14.12 19.95 -0.50
CA THR A 476 15.38 20.48 0.05
C THR A 476 16.59 19.81 -0.58
N THR A 477 16.47 18.50 -0.87
CA THR A 477 17.47 17.65 -1.53
C THR A 477 17.15 17.47 -3.03
N PRO A 478 18.14 17.06 -3.86
CA PRO A 478 17.88 16.69 -5.25
C PRO A 478 17.46 15.22 -5.43
N PHE A 479 17.33 14.43 -4.35
CA PHE A 479 17.15 12.97 -4.40
C PHE A 479 16.00 12.58 -5.34
N TRP A 480 14.77 13.02 -5.04
CA TRP A 480 13.59 12.70 -5.83
C TRP A 480 13.68 13.11 -7.29
N ARG A 481 14.27 14.28 -7.56
CA ARG A 481 14.43 14.76 -8.94
C ARG A 481 15.43 13.90 -9.72
N ASN A 482 16.51 13.48 -9.09
CA ASN A 482 17.52 12.63 -9.72
C ASN A 482 16.97 11.22 -9.94
N ASP A 483 16.30 10.67 -8.94
CA ASP A 483 15.66 9.36 -9.01
C ASP A 483 14.62 9.31 -10.15
N PHE A 484 13.70 10.27 -10.19
CA PHE A 484 12.70 10.34 -11.25
C PHE A 484 13.30 10.63 -12.63
N ALA A 485 14.37 11.43 -12.73
CA ALA A 485 15.07 11.63 -14.01
C ALA A 485 15.66 10.31 -14.54
N ARG A 486 16.12 9.44 -13.65
CA ARG A 486 16.61 8.09 -13.99
C ARG A 486 15.44 7.20 -14.41
N THR A 487 14.34 7.19 -13.67
CA THR A 487 13.10 6.47 -14.03
C THR A 487 12.50 6.95 -15.37
N ALA A 488 12.51 8.26 -15.65
CA ALA A 488 12.03 8.82 -16.91
C ALA A 488 12.84 8.30 -18.11
N ARG A 489 14.17 8.14 -17.96
CA ARG A 489 15.01 7.51 -18.99
C ARG A 489 14.61 6.06 -19.24
N ALA A 490 14.34 5.29 -18.18
CA ALA A 490 13.87 3.91 -18.31
C ALA A 490 12.57 3.82 -19.13
N ILE A 491 11.62 4.72 -18.85
CA ILE A 491 10.34 4.80 -19.56
C ILE A 491 10.55 5.16 -21.03
N ASP A 492 11.40 6.15 -21.33
CA ASP A 492 11.68 6.56 -22.70
C ASP A 492 12.36 5.44 -23.51
N GLU A 493 13.27 4.68 -22.89
CA GLU A 493 13.89 3.49 -23.51
C GLU A 493 12.87 2.37 -23.78
N ARG A 494 11.84 2.21 -22.94
CA ARG A 494 10.76 1.23 -23.17
C ARG A 494 9.75 1.69 -24.22
N ARG A 495 9.51 3.00 -24.37
CA ARG A 495 8.59 3.58 -25.37
C ARG A 495 9.17 3.64 -26.78
N THR A 496 10.49 3.61 -26.90
CA THR A 496 11.20 3.70 -28.19
C THR A 496 11.52 2.34 -28.81
N LYS A 497 11.38 1.26 -28.03
CA LYS A 497 11.39 -0.14 -28.50
C LYS A 497 9.99 -0.53 -28.95
#